data_AF-A0AAW2YDT7-F1
#
_entry.id   AF-A0AAW2YDT7-F1
#
_cell.length_a   1.000
_cell.length_b   1.000
_cell.length_c   1.000
_cell.angle_alpha   90.00
_cell.angle_beta   90.00
_cell.angle_gamma   90.00
#
_symmetry.space_group_name_H-M   'P 1'
#
loop_
_entity.id
_entity.type
_entity.pdbx_description
1 polymer ?
#
loop_
_entity_poly.entity_id
_entity_poly.type
_entity_poly.pdbx_seq_one_letter_code
_entity_poly.pdbx_strand_id
1 'polypeptide(L)'
;MSFVSSNSSFKLLFCFRLEIEGSGKTWRQDQRVRLRHVDTGGYLHSHDKKYTRIAGGQQEVCGVKEKRPDNVWLAAEGVYLPAAESK
;
A
#
# COMPACT_ATOMS: atom_id res chain seq x y z
N MET A 1 -9.52 -2.22 -4.67
CA MET A 1 -10.92 -2.49 -4.31
C MET A 1 -11.76 -1.38 -4.94
N SER A 2 -12.54 -1.67 -5.98
CA SER A 2 -13.32 -0.65 -6.71
C SER A 2 -14.78 -0.74 -6.25
N PHE A 3 -15.34 0.35 -5.74
CA PHE A 3 -16.79 0.49 -5.57
C PHE A 3 -17.34 1.25 -6.78
N VAL A 4 -18.28 0.65 -7.50
CA VAL A 4 -19.03 1.31 -8.57
C VAL A 4 -20.41 1.65 -8.00
N SER A 5 -20.73 2.95 -7.93
CA SER A 5 -22.09 3.43 -7.69
C SER A 5 -22.70 3.85 -9.03
N SER A 6 -23.90 3.38 -9.32
CA SER A 6 -24.65 3.73 -10.53
C SER A 6 -24.90 5.23 -10.58
N ASN A 7 -24.58 5.85 -11.73
CA ASN A 7 -24.77 7.26 -12.09
C ASN A 7 -23.71 8.31 -11.71
N SER A 8 -22.54 7.91 -11.21
CA SER A 8 -21.34 8.75 -11.33
C SER A 8 -20.11 7.86 -11.22
N SER A 9 -19.31 7.79 -12.28
CA SER A 9 -18.05 7.04 -12.27
C SER A 9 -17.04 7.75 -11.36
N PHE A 10 -17.18 7.58 -10.04
CA PHE A 10 -16.14 7.92 -9.09
C PHE A 10 -15.00 6.92 -9.23
N LYS A 11 -14.01 7.28 -10.04
CA LYS A 11 -12.76 6.53 -10.11
C LYS A 11 -11.91 6.93 -8.91
N LEU A 12 -12.09 6.25 -7.77
CA LEU A 12 -11.13 6.30 -6.66
C LEU A 12 -9.85 5.58 -7.12
N LEU A 13 -9.03 6.28 -7.92
CA LEU A 13 -7.64 5.89 -8.09
C LEU A 13 -6.93 6.29 -6.79
N PHE A 14 -6.77 5.33 -5.89
CA PHE A 14 -5.83 5.51 -4.79
C PHE A 14 -4.42 5.39 -5.38
N CYS A 15 -3.86 6.53 -5.78
CA CYS A 15 -2.48 6.61 -6.26
C CYS A 15 -1.54 6.57 -5.06
N PHE A 16 -0.65 5.58 -5.03
CA PHE A 16 0.41 5.48 -4.03
C PHE A 16 1.77 5.66 -4.70
N ARG A 17 2.59 6.51 -4.11
CA ARG A 17 4.03 6.59 -4.38
C ARG A 17 4.72 5.48 -3.60
N LEU A 18 5.48 4.64 -4.30
CA LEU A 18 6.37 3.66 -3.68
C LEU A 18 7.65 4.36 -3.21
N GLU A 19 7.98 4.19 -1.94
CA GLU A 19 9.26 4.61 -1.35
C GLU A 19 10.02 3.37 -0.91
N ILE A 20 11.23 3.18 -1.44
CA ILE A 20 12.12 2.10 -1.03
C ILE A 20 12.91 2.54 0.20
N GLU A 21 12.88 1.74 1.27
CA GLU A 21 13.70 2.00 2.46
C GLU A 21 15.11 1.44 2.23
N GLY A 22 16.10 2.32 2.14
CA GLY A 22 17.50 1.98 1.90
C GLY A 22 17.98 2.41 0.52
N SER A 23 18.92 1.65 -0.06
CA SER A 23 19.50 1.92 -1.37
C SER A 23 18.88 1.03 -2.45
N GLY A 24 18.53 1.63 -3.59
CA GLY A 24 17.96 0.92 -4.74
C GLY A 24 16.97 1.78 -5.50
N LYS A 25 16.94 1.62 -6.83
CA LYS A 25 15.99 2.34 -7.72
C LYS A 25 14.86 1.43 -8.23
N THR A 26 14.99 0.13 -8.02
CA THR A 26 14.07 -0.90 -8.49
C THR A 26 13.53 -1.65 -7.28
N TRP A 27 12.21 -1.80 -7.20
CA TRP A 27 11.56 -2.56 -6.15
C TRP A 27 11.74 -4.06 -6.35
N ARG A 28 12.10 -4.76 -5.28
CA ARG A 28 12.28 -6.21 -5.25
C ARG A 28 11.40 -6.85 -4.18
N GLN A 29 11.16 -8.15 -4.34
CA GLN A 29 10.62 -9.01 -3.28
C GLN A 29 11.46 -8.88 -2.00
N ASP A 30 10.82 -8.98 -0.84
CA ASP A 30 11.43 -8.87 0.50
C ASP A 30 12.15 -7.55 0.78
N GLN A 31 11.99 -6.56 -0.10
CA GLN A 31 12.50 -5.22 0.13
C GLN A 31 11.52 -4.42 0.97
N ARG A 32 12.05 -3.78 2.01
CA ARG A 32 11.31 -2.86 2.87
C ARG A 32 10.88 -1.63 2.05
N VAL A 33 9.59 -1.38 2.00
CA VAL A 33 9.01 -0.24 1.29
C VAL A 33 7.96 0.47 2.13
N ARG A 34 7.65 1.71 1.76
CA ARG A 34 6.47 2.44 2.22
C ARG A 34 5.61 2.81 1.02
N LEU A 35 4.30 2.81 1.23
CA LEU A 35 3.33 3.25 0.23
C LEU A 35 2.73 4.56 0.73
N ARG A 36 3.04 5.67 0.05
CA ARG A 36 2.56 7.01 0.42
C ARG A 36 1.44 7.44 -0.51
N HIS A 37 0.26 7.68 0.03
CA HIS A 37 -0.88 8.15 -0.73
C HIS A 37 -0.55 9.54 -1.32
N VAL A 38 -0.71 9.70 -2.63
CA VAL A 38 -0.23 10.89 -3.36
C VAL A 38 -0.95 12.16 -2.90
N ASP A 39 -2.28 12.09 -2.74
CA ASP A 39 -3.07 13.30 -2.49
C ASP A 39 -3.06 13.72 -1.00
N THR A 40 -3.08 12.75 -0.09
CA THR A 40 -3.14 13.04 1.36
C THR A 40 -1.77 13.06 2.02
N GLY A 41 -0.75 12.52 1.34
CA GLY A 41 0.60 12.36 1.86
C GLY A 41 0.72 11.31 2.98
N GLY A 42 -0.35 10.59 3.34
CA GLY A 42 -0.34 9.58 4.39
C GLY A 42 0.32 8.27 3.94
N TYR A 43 1.11 7.67 4.81
CA TYR A 43 1.68 6.33 4.60
C TYR A 43 0.66 5.26 4.97
N LEU A 44 0.55 4.23 4.14
CA LEU A 44 -0.22 3.03 4.44
C LEU A 44 0.31 2.40 5.73
N HIS A 45 -0.56 2.26 6.72
CA HIS A 45 -0.19 1.88 8.08
C HIS A 45 -1.15 0.81 8.58
N SER A 46 -0.63 -0.20 9.27
CA SER A 46 -1.43 -1.18 10.00
C SER A 46 -0.88 -1.33 11.40
N HIS A 47 -1.74 -1.66 12.35
CA HIS A 47 -1.37 -1.76 13.76
C HIS A 47 -2.26 -2.77 14.46
N ASP A 48 -1.92 -3.15 15.70
CA ASP A 48 -2.66 -4.17 16.45
C ASP A 48 -3.97 -3.66 17.05
N LYS A 49 -4.74 -2.90 16.27
CA LYS A 49 -6.15 -2.61 16.53
C LYS A 49 -6.99 -3.46 15.61
N LYS A 50 -7.80 -4.32 16.21
CA LYS A 50 -8.60 -5.32 15.50
C LYS A 50 -10.08 -5.01 15.59
N TYR A 51 -10.80 -5.28 14.51
CA TYR A 51 -12.25 -5.26 14.54
C TYR A 51 -12.76 -6.39 15.46
N THR A 52 -13.84 -6.13 16.20
CA THR A 52 -14.34 -7.03 17.25
C THR A 52 -15.62 -7.77 16.87
N ARG A 53 -16.33 -7.33 15.82
CA ARG A 53 -17.65 -7.85 15.45
C ARG A 53 -17.65 -8.44 14.04
N ILE A 54 -17.93 -7.64 13.02
CA ILE A 54 -17.75 -8.05 11.62
C ILE A 54 -16.27 -7.91 11.26
N ALA A 55 -15.72 -8.86 10.49
CA ALA A 55 -14.28 -8.98 10.23
C ALA A 55 -13.44 -9.12 11.52
N GLY A 56 -14.02 -9.76 12.53
CA GLY A 56 -13.38 -10.03 13.82
C GLY A 56 -11.97 -10.56 13.68
N GLY A 57 -11.00 -9.93 14.34
CA GLY A 57 -9.59 -10.32 14.33
C GLY A 57 -8.75 -9.71 13.20
N GLN A 58 -9.37 -9.08 12.19
CA GLN A 58 -8.63 -8.33 11.16
C GLN A 58 -8.13 -7.00 11.73
N GLN A 59 -6.93 -6.58 11.33
CA GLN A 59 -6.35 -5.30 11.72
C GLN A 59 -6.90 -4.13 10.90
N GLU A 60 -6.96 -2.95 11.52
CA GLU A 60 -7.23 -1.69 10.83
C GLU A 60 -6.03 -1.29 9.96
N VAL A 61 -6.33 -0.90 8.71
CA VAL A 61 -5.38 -0.27 7.79
C VAL A 61 -5.80 1.18 7.55
N CYS A 62 -4.91 2.13 7.80
CA CYS A 62 -5.19 3.56 7.68
C CYS A 62 -4.00 4.36 7.12
N GLY A 63 -4.18 5.67 6.93
CA GLY A 63 -3.13 6.58 6.49
C GLY A 63 -2.56 7.41 7.65
N VAL A 64 -1.26 7.33 7.90
CA VAL A 64 -0.56 8.11 8.94
C VAL A 64 0.50 9.00 8.29
N LYS A 65 0.57 10.29 8.65
CA LYS A 65 1.49 11.27 8.01
C LYS A 65 2.97 11.05 8.35
N GLU A 66 3.25 10.39 9.47
CA GLU A 66 4.60 10.16 9.98
C GLU A 66 5.15 8.80 9.53
N LYS A 67 6.47 8.70 9.33
CA LYS A 67 7.14 7.41 9.13
C LYS A 67 7.22 6.68 10.46
N ARG A 68 6.68 5.46 10.52
CA ARG A 68 6.64 4.59 11.70
C ARG A 68 7.05 3.16 11.34
N PRO A 69 7.50 2.32 12.28
CA PRO A 69 7.80 0.91 11.99
C PRO A 69 6.62 0.18 11.33
N ASP A 70 5.42 0.48 11.83
CA ASP A 70 4.12 -0.06 11.42
C ASP A 70 3.62 0.41 10.04
N ASN A 71 4.36 1.27 9.34
CA ASN A 71 4.10 1.62 7.94
C ASN A 71 5.23 1.21 6.99
N VAL A 72 6.02 0.20 7.39
CA VAL A 72 6.92 -0.55 6.53
C VAL A 72 6.24 -1.82 6.06
N TRP A 73 6.29 -2.06 4.76
CA TRP A 73 5.72 -3.24 4.10
C TRP A 73 6.80 -4.00 3.34
N LEU A 74 6.54 -5.27 3.08
CA LEU A 74 7.37 -6.12 2.22
C LEU A 74 6.45 -6.80 1.20
N ALA A 75 6.89 -6.88 -0.05
CA ALA A 75 6.30 -7.82 -0.98
C ALA A 75 6.79 -9.22 -0.60
N ALA A 76 5.90 -10.05 -0.08
CA ALA A 76 6.16 -11.45 0.21
C ALA A 76 5.88 -12.30 -1.04
N GLU A 77 4.82 -13.09 -1.04
CA GLU A 77 4.44 -13.96 -2.15
C GLU A 77 3.94 -13.17 -3.37
N GLY A 78 4.44 -13.50 -4.57
CA GLY A 78 4.03 -12.85 -5.81
C GLY A 78 4.52 -13.57 -7.07
N VAL A 79 3.81 -13.35 -8.18
CA VAL A 79 4.23 -13.80 -9.52
C VAL A 79 4.70 -12.57 -10.29
N TYR A 80 5.99 -12.54 -10.64
CA TYR A 80 6.64 -11.40 -11.30
C TYR A 80 6.75 -11.64 -12.80
N LEU A 81 6.20 -10.73 -13.60
CA LEU A 81 6.27 -10.81 -15.05
C LEU A 81 7.67 -10.39 -15.56
N PRO A 82 8.12 -10.91 -16.71
CA PRO A 82 9.37 -10.47 -17.32
C PRO A 82 9.40 -8.96 -17.52
N ALA A 83 10.55 -8.34 -17.23
CA ALA A 83 10.76 -6.92 -17.52
C ALA A 83 10.74 -6.73 -19.05
N ALA A 84 9.92 -5.82 -19.54
CA ALA A 84 10.05 -5.36 -20.92
C ALA A 84 11.39 -4.63 -21.04
N GLU A 85 12.29 -5.13 -21.88
CA GLU A 85 13.53 -4.42 -22.17
C GLU A 85 13.19 -3.08 -22.83
N SER A 86 13.60 -1.98 -22.22
CA SER A 86 13.63 -0.68 -22.90
C SER A 86 14.78 -0.74 -23.89
N LYS A 87 14.44 -0.80 -25.18
CA LYS A 87 15.39 -0.71 -26.29
C LYS A 87 16.01 0.69 -26.37
#